data_AF-U7NS59-F1
#
_entry.id   AF-U7NS59-F1
#
_cell.length_a   1.000
_cell.length_b   1.000
_cell.length_c   1.000
_cell.angle_alpha   90.00
_cell.angle_beta   90.00
_cell.angle_gamma   90.00
#
_symmetry.space_group_name_H-M   'P 1'
#
loop_
_entity.id
_entity.type
_entity.pdbx_description
1 polymer ?
#
loop_
_entity_poly.entity_id
_entity_poly.type
_entity_poly.pdbx_seq_one_letter_code
_entity_poly.pdbx_strand_id
1 'polypeptide(L)'
;MAVLNFPIPYTEELMYSTVARAGVRQGLTSPKQLLDDVFESRSIIATIDLPNHLATLSRWLPEEFTPDRLIYSHSLFPLYAPFVPEARRLQCMNWLYQGTQGAAHLALGVAASRIKSPRFVRYCPGCIAAQREQYGEYFWRREWQVAGVESCPEHGVLMDTRIARPLIERHRFIAAAPEHCHVSKQQKGMGISDWITTQVRRLLVRPAQASPSFEQWTEHYRSLAYRLGFYRGKAQVDHSAIKNKVLKVWPAAWLILNRLMPLSSDIDDSDWLKAIFRKHRKSFNYLQHIVVHQALLDSRWQIDDVLDEVSRKPTRKTPQQVKVVMQQSSSQTPDQEAWLELLSSRQPLQARKTSPALYARLYRSHRDWLLDVNHRYAQDKANHNVPRIDWDKRDREYLQALRQLATFLNANQQGPRRSRTNYLKLLGNLSTLEKNLHQLPRTSAFLVANSESVPQYQIRRLQNAYDDLRVLFDSPPRWRLLRNAGLSEERMMEPARQYLENLVDTEHEVQRCRK
;
A
#
# COMPACT_ATOMS: atom_id res chain seq x y z
N MET A 1 32.73 -8.07 -14.41
CA MET A 1 33.40 -7.05 -15.24
C MET A 1 33.34 -5.75 -14.47
N ALA A 2 34.42 -4.98 -14.38
CA ALA A 2 34.39 -3.70 -13.69
C ALA A 2 33.58 -2.68 -14.52
N VAL A 3 32.56 -2.05 -13.94
CA VAL A 3 31.89 -0.90 -14.56
C VAL A 3 32.89 0.25 -14.60
N LEU A 4 33.50 0.48 -15.75
CA LEU A 4 34.40 1.62 -15.96
C LEU A 4 33.58 2.91 -15.81
N ASN A 5 34.03 3.83 -14.94
CA ASN A 5 33.47 5.17 -14.76
C ASN A 5 32.00 5.21 -14.29
N PHE A 6 31.64 4.40 -13.28
CA PHE A 6 30.33 4.52 -12.61
C PHE A 6 30.15 5.96 -12.04
N PRO A 7 29.01 6.63 -12.32
CA PRO A 7 28.82 8.04 -11.94
C PRO A 7 28.72 8.21 -10.42
N ILE A 8 29.36 9.28 -9.92
CA ILE A 8 29.18 9.73 -8.53
C ILE A 8 27.78 10.37 -8.39
N PRO A 9 26.98 9.97 -7.39
CA PRO A 9 25.69 10.59 -7.11
C PRO A 9 25.84 12.09 -6.78
N TYR A 10 25.05 12.94 -7.44
CA TYR A 10 24.94 14.35 -7.07
C TYR A 10 24.10 14.53 -5.80
N THR A 11 24.28 15.67 -5.12
CA THR A 11 23.45 16.05 -3.98
C THR A 11 21.97 16.07 -4.38
N GLU A 12 21.10 15.46 -3.56
CA GLU A 12 19.67 15.29 -3.83
C GLU A 12 19.31 14.47 -5.08
N GLU A 13 20.26 13.78 -5.72
CA GLU A 13 19.98 12.84 -6.79
C GLU A 13 19.43 11.51 -6.25
N LEU A 14 18.47 10.91 -6.96
CA LEU A 14 18.03 9.54 -6.69
C LEU A 14 19.06 8.51 -7.14
N MET A 15 19.26 7.45 -6.37
CA MET A 15 20.12 6.33 -6.79
C MET A 15 19.63 5.69 -8.11
N TYR A 16 18.32 5.71 -8.35
CA TYR A 16 17.73 5.37 -9.65
C TYR A 16 18.32 6.19 -10.82
N SER A 17 18.50 7.49 -10.62
CA SER A 17 19.08 8.41 -11.60
C SER A 17 20.56 8.12 -11.84
N THR A 18 21.32 7.87 -10.78
CA THR A 18 22.75 7.54 -10.89
C THR A 18 22.95 6.27 -11.72
N VAL A 19 22.17 5.21 -11.48
CA VAL A 19 22.23 3.98 -12.30
C VAL A 19 21.81 4.26 -13.75
N ALA A 20 20.79 5.08 -13.97
CA ALA A 20 20.38 5.46 -15.32
C ALA A 20 21.49 6.21 -16.08
N ARG A 21 22.19 7.14 -15.41
CA ARG A 21 23.36 7.84 -15.97
C ARG A 21 24.52 6.89 -16.26
N ALA A 22 24.72 5.85 -15.45
CA ALA A 22 25.75 4.85 -15.71
C ALA A 22 25.54 4.17 -17.07
N GLY A 23 24.28 3.88 -17.43
CA GLY A 23 23.93 3.34 -18.75
C GLY A 23 24.23 4.32 -19.89
N VAL A 24 23.91 5.60 -19.70
CA VAL A 24 24.20 6.66 -20.69
C VAL A 24 25.70 6.83 -20.91
N ARG A 25 26.50 6.95 -19.84
CA ARG A 25 27.95 7.13 -19.92
C ARG A 25 28.67 5.97 -20.61
N GLN A 26 28.13 4.76 -20.51
CA GLN A 26 28.66 3.56 -21.15
C GLN A 26 28.08 3.30 -22.54
N GLY A 27 27.15 4.12 -23.02
CA GLY A 27 26.50 3.92 -24.32
C GLY A 27 25.63 2.65 -24.39
N LEU A 28 25.12 2.17 -23.25
CA LEU A 28 24.36 0.94 -23.18
C LEU A 28 22.94 1.14 -23.71
N THR A 29 22.60 0.47 -24.80
CA THR A 29 21.25 0.48 -25.39
C THR A 29 20.36 -0.61 -24.82
N SER A 30 20.94 -1.70 -24.31
CA SER A 30 20.21 -2.81 -23.69
C SER A 30 20.01 -2.57 -22.19
N PRO A 31 18.76 -2.49 -21.70
CA PRO A 31 18.51 -2.38 -20.27
C PRO A 31 19.08 -3.56 -19.49
N LYS A 32 19.09 -4.77 -20.07
CA LYS A 32 19.60 -5.97 -19.39
C LYS A 32 21.12 -5.95 -19.22
N GLN A 33 21.83 -5.38 -20.19
CA GLN A 33 23.28 -5.23 -20.09
C GLN A 33 23.66 -4.32 -18.92
N LEU A 34 22.96 -3.19 -18.77
CA LEU A 34 23.16 -2.31 -17.60
C LEU A 34 22.94 -3.06 -16.27
N LEU A 35 21.95 -3.96 -16.20
CA LEU A 35 21.70 -4.72 -14.98
C LEU A 35 22.78 -5.77 -14.72
N ASP A 36 23.28 -6.43 -15.77
CA ASP A 36 24.40 -7.37 -15.65
C ASP A 36 25.66 -6.66 -15.15
N ASP A 37 25.98 -5.52 -15.76
CA ASP A 37 27.19 -4.77 -15.45
C ASP A 37 27.16 -4.18 -14.04
N VAL A 38 26.02 -3.59 -13.64
CA VAL A 38 25.91 -2.87 -12.34
C VAL A 38 25.53 -3.77 -11.17
N PHE A 39 24.66 -4.76 -11.40
CA PHE A 39 24.08 -5.57 -10.33
C PHE A 39 24.41 -7.06 -10.41
N GLU A 40 25.09 -7.51 -11.47
CA GLU A 40 25.36 -8.93 -11.74
C GLU A 40 24.06 -9.76 -11.78
N SER A 41 22.95 -9.13 -12.20
CA SER A 41 21.62 -9.74 -12.15
C SER A 41 20.66 -9.15 -13.18
N ARG A 42 20.04 -10.01 -14.00
CA ARG A 42 19.02 -9.60 -14.98
C ARG A 42 17.63 -9.37 -14.40
N SER A 43 17.42 -9.63 -13.11
CA SER A 43 16.07 -9.64 -12.51
C SER A 43 15.72 -8.35 -11.75
N ILE A 44 16.66 -7.40 -11.66
CA ILE A 44 16.52 -6.16 -10.90
C ILE A 44 15.35 -5.32 -11.43
N ILE A 45 14.51 -4.84 -10.50
CA ILE A 45 13.43 -3.91 -10.80
C ILE A 45 13.96 -2.49 -10.56
N ALA A 46 13.74 -1.62 -11.54
CA ALA A 46 14.19 -0.23 -11.53
C ALA A 46 13.26 0.63 -10.66
N THR A 47 13.41 0.51 -9.33
CA THR A 47 12.55 1.21 -8.37
C THR A 47 13.03 2.62 -8.09
N ILE A 48 12.13 3.60 -8.25
CA ILE A 48 12.46 5.04 -8.14
C ILE A 48 12.58 5.52 -6.69
N ASP A 49 11.64 5.14 -5.82
CA ASP A 49 11.49 5.71 -4.49
C ASP A 49 12.37 5.03 -3.43
N LEU A 50 12.33 3.69 -3.40
CA LEU A 50 13.04 2.85 -2.45
C LEU A 50 13.85 1.81 -3.24
N PRO A 51 15.04 2.20 -3.76
CA PRO A 51 15.91 1.33 -4.53
C PRO A 51 16.48 0.22 -3.64
N ASN A 52 16.71 -0.94 -4.27
CA ASN A 52 17.22 -2.15 -3.62
C ASN A 52 18.67 -2.42 -4.05
N HIS A 53 19.33 -3.37 -3.38
CA HIS A 53 20.70 -3.80 -3.67
C HIS A 53 21.73 -2.67 -3.52
N LEU A 54 21.51 -1.78 -2.55
CA LEU A 54 22.39 -0.64 -2.31
C LEU A 54 23.79 -1.06 -1.87
N ALA A 55 23.93 -2.25 -1.26
CA ALA A 55 25.24 -2.82 -0.97
C ALA A 55 26.05 -3.12 -2.22
N THR A 56 25.40 -3.65 -3.27
CA THR A 56 26.05 -3.88 -4.57
C THR A 56 26.47 -2.56 -5.20
N LEU A 57 25.58 -1.55 -5.18
CA LEU A 57 25.85 -0.23 -5.74
C LEU A 57 26.99 0.51 -5.02
N SER A 58 27.09 0.37 -3.70
CA SER A 58 28.15 1.02 -2.92
C SER A 58 29.57 0.57 -3.31
N ARG A 59 29.74 -0.63 -3.88
CA ARG A 59 31.05 -1.14 -4.33
C ARG A 59 31.60 -0.37 -5.52
N TRP A 60 30.74 0.31 -6.27
CA TRP A 60 31.12 1.13 -7.42
C TRP A 60 31.45 2.58 -7.05
N LEU A 61 31.27 2.94 -5.78
CA LEU A 61 31.40 4.31 -5.29
C LEU A 61 32.56 4.42 -4.30
N PRO A 62 33.07 5.64 -4.09
CA PRO A 62 34.03 5.91 -3.02
C PRO A 62 33.52 5.46 -1.64
N GLU A 63 34.44 5.16 -0.72
CA GLU A 63 34.14 4.55 0.59
C GLU A 63 33.14 5.37 1.42
N GLU A 64 33.05 6.68 1.21
CA GLU A 64 32.10 7.54 1.90
C GLU A 64 30.63 7.30 1.50
N PHE A 65 30.35 6.59 0.40
CA PHE A 65 29.01 6.23 -0.07
C PHE A 65 28.56 4.87 0.47
N THR A 66 28.52 4.77 1.79
CA THR A 66 28.02 3.57 2.47
C THR A 66 26.54 3.31 2.12
N PRO A 67 26.07 2.05 2.19
CA PRO A 67 24.67 1.74 1.92
C PRO A 67 23.69 2.54 2.79
N ASP A 68 24.01 2.78 4.07
CA ASP A 68 23.23 3.66 4.96
C ASP A 68 23.14 5.09 4.42
N ARG A 69 24.26 5.64 3.94
CA ARG A 69 24.26 6.97 3.32
C ARG A 69 23.44 6.98 2.03
N LEU A 70 23.54 5.95 1.19
CA LEU A 70 22.73 5.84 -0.03
C LEU A 70 21.23 5.77 0.28
N ILE A 71 20.85 5.01 1.32
CA ILE A 71 19.47 4.93 1.79
C ILE A 71 18.96 6.31 2.18
N TYR A 72 19.71 7.08 2.98
CA TYR A 72 19.23 8.35 3.50
C TYR A 72 19.41 9.56 2.56
N SER A 73 20.42 9.53 1.69
CA SER A 73 20.79 10.67 0.83
C SER A 73 20.35 10.51 -0.62
N HIS A 74 20.08 9.28 -1.07
CA HIS A 74 19.78 8.97 -2.47
C HIS A 74 18.52 8.10 -2.65
N SER A 75 17.64 8.07 -1.63
CA SER A 75 16.30 7.49 -1.72
C SER A 75 15.24 8.34 -1.02
N LEU A 76 13.98 7.93 -1.12
CA LEU A 76 12.85 8.52 -0.38
C LEU A 76 12.62 7.88 0.99
N PHE A 77 13.47 6.95 1.44
CA PHE A 77 13.36 6.31 2.75
C PHE A 77 13.24 7.28 3.94
N PRO A 78 13.92 8.44 3.98
CA PRO A 78 13.76 9.41 5.08
C PRO A 78 12.34 9.91 5.30
N LEU A 79 11.47 9.84 4.28
CA LEU A 79 10.06 10.24 4.40
C LEU A 79 9.20 9.20 5.13
N TYR A 80 9.73 7.99 5.33
CA TYR A 80 9.05 6.89 6.00
C TYR A 80 9.68 6.60 7.36
N ALA A 81 11.01 6.68 7.44
CA ALA A 81 11.80 6.24 8.59
C ALA A 81 11.28 6.77 9.94
N PRO A 82 10.97 8.07 10.13
CA PRO A 82 10.54 8.62 11.43
C PRO A 82 9.11 8.24 11.85
N PHE A 83 8.34 7.63 10.96
CA PHE A 83 6.90 7.37 11.17
C PHE A 83 6.59 5.88 11.32
N VAL A 84 7.62 5.02 11.27
CA VAL A 84 7.52 3.57 11.49
C VAL A 84 8.31 3.16 12.73
N PRO A 85 7.86 2.17 13.53
CA PRO A 85 8.62 1.74 14.70
C PRO A 85 10.05 1.32 14.37
N GLU A 86 10.98 1.52 15.29
CA GLU A 86 12.42 1.29 15.08
C GLU A 86 12.77 -0.09 14.51
N ALA A 87 12.18 -1.16 15.06
CA ALA A 87 12.39 -2.51 14.54
C ALA A 87 12.01 -2.64 13.05
N ARG A 88 10.94 -1.95 12.63
CA ARG A 88 10.50 -1.92 11.23
C ARG A 88 11.43 -1.06 10.37
N ARG A 89 11.91 0.07 10.89
CA ARG A 89 12.90 0.93 10.21
C ARG A 89 14.15 0.11 9.87
N LEU A 90 14.74 -0.54 10.87
CA LEU A 90 15.95 -1.36 10.71
C LEU A 90 15.72 -2.54 9.75
N GLN A 91 14.58 -3.21 9.84
CA GLN A 91 14.22 -4.29 8.91
C GLN A 91 14.13 -3.79 7.46
N CYS A 92 13.52 -2.62 7.25
CA CYS A 92 13.44 -2.01 5.91
C CYS A 92 14.81 -1.64 5.38
N MET A 93 15.70 -1.09 6.21
CA MET A 93 17.08 -0.80 5.79
C MET A 93 17.81 -2.06 5.33
N ASN A 94 17.69 -3.16 6.07
CA ASN A 94 18.30 -4.43 5.68
C ASN A 94 17.77 -4.94 4.32
N TRP A 95 16.48 -4.75 4.04
CA TRP A 95 15.90 -5.11 2.74
C TRP A 95 16.39 -4.22 1.59
N LEU A 96 16.58 -2.93 1.82
CA LEU A 96 17.15 -2.01 0.82
C LEU A 96 18.63 -2.34 0.57
N TYR A 97 19.34 -2.79 1.61
CA TYR A 97 20.74 -3.22 1.56
C TYR A 97 20.95 -4.42 0.64
N GLN A 98 20.31 -5.55 0.97
CA GLN A 98 20.53 -6.84 0.29
C GLN A 98 19.70 -7.00 -0.99
N GLY A 99 18.57 -6.30 -1.03
CA GLY A 99 17.56 -6.36 -2.08
C GLY A 99 16.55 -7.49 -1.89
N THR A 100 15.27 -7.12 -1.97
CA THR A 100 14.12 -8.03 -1.84
C THR A 100 13.04 -7.64 -2.84
N GLN A 101 12.13 -8.57 -3.17
CA GLN A 101 11.05 -8.34 -4.14
C GLN A 101 9.91 -7.47 -3.57
N GLY A 102 10.22 -6.24 -3.14
CA GLY A 102 9.23 -5.25 -2.68
C GLY A 102 8.83 -5.35 -1.21
N ALA A 103 9.57 -6.10 -0.37
CA ALA A 103 9.25 -6.26 1.05
C ALA A 103 9.27 -4.91 1.80
N ALA A 104 10.22 -4.02 1.47
CA ALA A 104 10.28 -2.67 2.02
C ALA A 104 9.01 -1.86 1.72
N HIS A 105 8.55 -1.81 0.46
CA HIS A 105 7.29 -1.13 0.10
C HIS A 105 6.09 -1.68 0.84
N LEU A 106 6.01 -3.01 1.00
CA LEU A 106 4.92 -3.67 1.71
C LEU A 106 4.92 -3.29 3.19
N ALA A 107 6.06 -3.39 3.87
CA ALA A 107 6.17 -3.11 5.30
C ALA A 107 5.97 -1.63 5.64
N LEU A 108 6.44 -0.73 4.77
CA LEU A 108 6.19 0.70 4.87
C LEU A 108 4.76 1.08 4.43
N GLY A 109 3.98 0.12 3.92
CA GLY A 109 2.59 0.31 3.55
C GLY A 109 2.40 1.22 2.35
N VAL A 110 3.37 1.33 1.44
CA VAL A 110 3.34 2.26 0.30
C VAL A 110 2.08 2.05 -0.57
N ALA A 111 1.77 0.79 -0.90
CA ALA A 111 0.56 0.46 -1.68
C ALA A 111 -0.75 0.74 -0.91
N ALA A 112 -0.76 0.43 0.38
CA ALA A 112 -1.90 0.62 1.28
C ALA A 112 -2.09 2.08 1.73
N SER A 113 -1.10 2.94 1.49
CA SER A 113 -1.11 4.35 1.89
C SER A 113 -2.30 5.07 1.26
N ARG A 114 -2.93 5.93 2.06
CA ARG A 114 -3.97 6.84 1.59
C ARG A 114 -3.40 7.87 0.62
N ILE A 115 -2.16 8.30 0.88
CA ILE A 115 -1.41 9.24 0.05
C ILE A 115 -0.71 8.44 -1.04
N LYS A 116 -1.08 8.74 -2.29
CA LYS A 116 -0.57 8.02 -3.46
C LYS A 116 0.65 8.72 -4.01
N SER A 117 1.64 7.92 -4.42
CA SER A 117 2.79 8.42 -5.17
C SER A 117 2.34 9.06 -6.48
N PRO A 118 3.08 10.07 -6.99
CA PRO A 118 2.82 10.65 -8.30
C PRO A 118 2.72 9.56 -9.38
N ARG A 119 1.74 9.71 -10.27
CA ARG A 119 1.48 8.73 -11.36
C ARG A 119 2.58 8.74 -12.42
N PHE A 120 3.26 9.88 -12.59
CA PHE A 120 4.36 10.03 -13.52
C PHE A 120 5.62 10.47 -12.77
N VAL A 121 6.79 10.22 -13.37
CA VAL A 121 8.03 10.86 -12.92
C VAL A 121 7.91 12.34 -13.18
N ARG A 122 8.25 13.16 -12.18
CA ARG A 122 8.15 14.61 -12.26
C ARG A 122 9.51 15.26 -12.38
N TYR A 123 9.52 16.48 -12.92
CA TYR A 123 10.72 17.30 -13.04
C TYR A 123 10.42 18.78 -12.95
N CYS A 124 11.48 19.55 -12.75
CA CYS A 124 11.46 20.99 -12.81
C CYS A 124 12.21 21.46 -14.07
N PRO A 125 11.53 22.03 -15.09
CA PRO A 125 12.17 22.56 -16.29
C PRO A 125 13.37 23.48 -16.03
N GLY A 126 13.25 24.41 -15.08
CA GLY A 126 14.33 25.34 -14.72
C GLY A 126 15.53 24.62 -14.12
N CYS A 127 15.31 23.67 -13.21
CA CYS A 127 16.42 22.87 -12.68
C CYS A 127 17.07 21.97 -13.74
N ILE A 128 16.31 21.42 -14.69
CA ILE A 128 16.88 20.63 -15.81
C ILE A 128 17.80 21.52 -16.67
N ALA A 129 17.39 22.76 -16.95
CA ALA A 129 18.24 23.72 -17.66
C ALA A 129 19.51 24.07 -16.85
N ALA A 130 19.36 24.35 -15.55
CA ALA A 130 20.50 24.62 -14.67
C ALA A 130 21.46 23.44 -14.54
N GLN A 131 20.94 22.21 -14.49
CA GLN A 131 21.76 21.00 -14.44
C GLN A 131 22.63 20.84 -15.70
N ARG A 132 22.07 21.12 -16.88
CA ARG A 132 22.84 21.11 -18.14
C ARG A 132 24.01 22.08 -18.09
N GLU A 133 23.75 23.31 -17.66
CA GLU A 133 24.75 24.38 -17.61
C GLU A 133 25.86 24.07 -16.60
N GLN A 134 25.47 23.57 -15.42
CA GLN A 134 26.39 23.38 -14.31
C GLN A 134 27.18 22.07 -14.38
N TYR A 135 26.55 20.98 -14.80
CA TYR A 135 27.11 19.63 -14.71
C TYR A 135 27.34 18.97 -16.07
N GLY A 136 26.78 19.51 -17.16
CA GLY A 136 26.83 18.90 -18.48
C GLY A 136 25.97 17.63 -18.62
N GLU A 137 25.23 17.23 -17.58
CA GLU A 137 24.35 16.08 -17.59
C GLU A 137 23.11 16.31 -16.69
N TYR A 138 22.08 15.50 -16.88
CA TYR A 138 20.80 15.63 -16.18
C TYR A 138 20.60 14.53 -15.16
N PHE A 139 19.86 14.82 -14.09
CA PHE A 139 19.53 13.83 -13.08
C PHE A 139 18.18 14.07 -12.40
N TRP A 140 17.52 12.98 -12.01
CA TRP A 140 16.26 13.05 -11.27
C TRP A 140 16.51 13.40 -9.80
N ARG A 141 15.98 14.55 -9.36
CA ARG A 141 16.01 14.91 -7.93
C ARG A 141 14.98 14.12 -7.12
N ARG A 142 15.33 13.83 -5.86
CA ARG A 142 14.46 13.14 -4.89
C ARG A 142 13.15 13.88 -4.67
N GLU A 143 13.23 15.16 -4.33
CA GLU A 143 12.08 15.99 -3.95
C GLU A 143 10.97 16.02 -5.01
N TRP A 144 11.32 15.96 -6.29
CA TRP A 144 10.34 15.96 -7.38
C TRP A 144 9.45 14.73 -7.34
N GLN A 145 9.89 13.64 -6.74
CA GLN A 145 9.14 12.38 -6.72
C GLN A 145 8.21 12.24 -5.49
N VAL A 146 8.13 13.27 -4.64
CA VAL A 146 7.44 13.25 -3.35
C VAL A 146 6.01 13.80 -3.42
N ALA A 147 5.03 13.03 -2.95
CA ALA A 147 3.64 13.49 -2.89
C ALA A 147 3.49 14.77 -2.02
N GLY A 148 2.62 15.70 -2.44
CA GLY A 148 2.45 17.00 -1.79
C GLY A 148 3.49 18.08 -2.15
N VAL A 149 4.64 17.70 -2.73
CA VAL A 149 5.56 18.66 -3.37
C VAL A 149 5.05 18.90 -4.79
N GLU A 150 4.50 20.07 -5.06
CA GLU A 150 3.89 20.43 -6.36
C GLU A 150 4.70 21.51 -7.09
N SER A 151 5.57 22.23 -6.37
CA SER A 151 6.47 23.26 -6.91
C SER A 151 7.92 23.04 -6.48
N CYS A 152 8.82 23.42 -7.37
CA CYS A 152 10.19 23.74 -7.03
C CYS A 152 10.24 25.18 -6.50
N PRO A 153 10.87 25.44 -5.34
CA PRO A 153 10.91 26.78 -4.76
C PRO A 153 11.78 27.76 -5.56
N GLU A 154 12.70 27.25 -6.37
CA GLU A 154 13.59 28.08 -7.20
C GLU A 154 12.90 28.53 -8.50
N HIS A 155 12.03 27.69 -9.08
CA HIS A 155 11.53 27.90 -10.44
C HIS A 155 10.01 27.87 -10.61
N GLY A 156 9.27 27.10 -9.79
CA GLY A 156 7.82 26.99 -9.89
C GLY A 156 7.28 25.57 -10.05
N VAL A 157 6.04 25.44 -10.55
CA VAL A 157 5.27 24.19 -10.61
C VAL A 157 6.03 23.07 -11.33
N LEU A 158 6.03 21.86 -10.74
CA LEU A 158 6.64 20.66 -11.33
C LEU A 158 5.80 20.13 -12.50
N MET A 159 6.46 19.54 -13.49
CA MET A 159 5.81 18.93 -14.65
C MET A 159 5.88 17.41 -14.59
N ASP A 160 4.82 16.75 -15.05
CA ASP A 160 4.80 15.31 -15.29
C ASP A 160 5.51 14.98 -16.60
N THR A 161 6.31 13.91 -16.60
CA THR A 161 6.80 13.26 -17.82
C THR A 161 5.77 12.26 -18.35
N ARG A 162 6.09 11.57 -19.45
CA ARG A 162 5.33 10.39 -19.91
C ARG A 162 5.78 9.07 -19.24
N ILE A 163 6.74 9.12 -18.32
CA ILE A 163 7.27 7.95 -17.63
C ILE A 163 6.34 7.60 -16.46
N ALA A 164 5.57 6.53 -16.60
CA ALA A 164 4.57 6.10 -15.61
C ALA A 164 5.21 5.48 -14.34
N ARG A 165 4.48 5.55 -13.23
CA ARG A 165 4.79 4.93 -11.94
C ARG A 165 3.61 4.06 -11.48
N PRO A 166 3.76 2.74 -11.28
CA PRO A 166 4.99 1.95 -11.52
C PRO A 166 5.40 1.94 -13.00
N LEU A 167 6.69 1.70 -13.25
CA LEU A 167 7.23 1.65 -14.62
C LEU A 167 6.60 0.50 -15.43
N ILE A 168 6.27 0.78 -16.68
CA ILE A 168 5.82 -0.24 -17.65
C ILE A 168 6.99 -1.19 -17.94
N GLU A 169 8.14 -0.63 -18.29
CA GLU A 169 9.40 -1.37 -18.46
C GLU A 169 10.11 -1.50 -17.11
N ARG A 170 9.62 -2.40 -16.25
CA ARG A 170 10.06 -2.54 -14.85
C ARG A 170 11.57 -2.78 -14.64
N HIS A 171 12.31 -3.17 -15.68
CA HIS A 171 13.74 -3.45 -15.64
C HIS A 171 14.60 -2.31 -16.24
N ARG A 172 13.98 -1.23 -16.72
CA ARG A 172 14.69 -0.14 -17.39
C ARG A 172 14.86 1.05 -16.46
N PHE A 173 16.11 1.43 -16.24
CA PHE A 173 16.48 2.71 -15.66
C PHE A 173 16.46 3.76 -16.77
N ILE A 174 15.64 4.79 -16.62
CA ILE A 174 15.43 5.83 -17.62
C ILE A 174 16.12 7.09 -17.14
N ALA A 175 17.11 7.57 -17.89
CA ALA A 175 17.85 8.76 -17.53
C ALA A 175 16.99 10.01 -17.71
N ALA A 176 17.28 11.05 -16.92
CA ALA A 176 16.74 12.37 -17.23
C ALA A 176 17.37 12.83 -18.54
N ALA A 177 16.53 13.26 -19.48
CA ALA A 177 16.97 13.67 -20.80
C ALA A 177 15.97 14.64 -21.44
N PRO A 178 16.38 15.49 -22.39
CA PRO A 178 15.50 16.46 -23.07
C PRO A 178 14.31 15.81 -23.80
N GLU A 179 14.44 14.54 -24.21
CA GLU A 179 13.36 13.74 -24.80
C GLU A 179 12.19 13.47 -23.82
N HIS A 180 12.44 13.56 -22.52
CA HIS A 180 11.43 13.38 -21.47
C HIS A 180 11.13 14.69 -20.72
N CYS A 181 12.08 15.62 -20.72
CA CYS A 181 12.07 16.84 -19.93
C CYS A 181 12.04 18.06 -20.85
N HIS A 182 10.84 18.48 -21.24
CA HIS A 182 10.67 19.67 -22.07
C HIS A 182 10.92 20.94 -21.25
N VAL A 183 11.82 21.79 -21.74
CA VAL A 183 12.07 23.10 -21.14
C VAL A 183 10.87 24.00 -21.44
N SER A 184 10.25 24.54 -20.40
CA SER A 184 9.13 25.48 -20.53
C SER A 184 9.15 26.47 -19.37
N LYS A 185 8.52 27.64 -19.57
CA LYS A 185 8.40 28.65 -18.52
C LYS A 185 7.43 28.15 -17.46
N GLN A 186 7.90 28.07 -16.21
CA GLN A 186 7.10 27.59 -15.10
C GLN A 186 6.28 28.72 -14.47
N GLN A 187 5.08 28.37 -14.02
CA GLN A 187 4.25 29.24 -13.18
C GLN A 187 4.70 29.16 -11.72
N LYS A 188 4.49 30.23 -10.95
CA LYS A 188 4.76 30.22 -9.51
C LYS A 188 3.87 29.20 -8.81
N GLY A 189 4.45 28.46 -7.87
CA GLY A 189 3.72 27.51 -7.03
C GLY A 189 2.77 28.19 -6.04
N MET A 190 1.88 27.40 -5.43
CA MET A 190 1.10 27.85 -4.28
C MET A 190 2.01 27.95 -3.05
N GLY A 191 1.90 29.02 -2.27
CA GLY A 191 2.74 29.21 -1.07
C GLY A 191 2.62 28.07 -0.05
N ILE A 192 1.47 27.39 0.01
CA ILE A 192 1.29 26.22 0.88
C ILE A 192 2.09 25.00 0.39
N SER A 193 2.27 24.85 -0.93
CA SER A 193 3.13 23.81 -1.50
C SER A 193 4.59 24.09 -1.22
N ASP A 194 5.01 25.35 -1.27
CA ASP A 194 6.38 25.75 -0.92
C ASP A 194 6.70 25.43 0.55
N TRP A 195 5.73 25.62 1.44
CA TRP A 195 5.87 25.23 2.84
C TRP A 195 5.99 23.71 3.02
N ILE A 196 5.14 22.92 2.37
CA ILE A 196 5.27 21.44 2.39
C ILE A 196 6.65 21.03 1.87
N THR A 197 7.11 21.65 0.79
CA THR A 197 8.42 21.38 0.19
C THR A 197 9.54 21.66 1.18
N THR A 198 9.42 22.74 1.98
CA THR A 198 10.36 23.06 3.06
C THR A 198 10.42 21.94 4.11
N GLN A 199 9.27 21.43 4.56
CA GLN A 199 9.21 20.34 5.53
C GLN A 199 9.72 19.01 4.95
N VAL A 200 9.41 18.73 3.68
CA VAL A 200 9.90 17.55 2.96
C VAL A 200 11.42 17.57 2.81
N ARG A 201 11.99 18.72 2.42
CA ARG A 201 13.46 18.88 2.32
C ARG A 201 14.14 18.59 3.65
N ARG A 202 13.58 19.13 4.75
CA ARG A 202 14.06 18.85 6.11
C ARG A 202 14.06 17.36 6.43
N LEU A 203 12.96 16.65 6.15
CA LEU A 203 12.93 15.19 6.30
C LEU A 203 13.99 14.48 5.45
N LEU A 204 14.19 14.91 4.19
CA LEU A 204 15.12 14.26 3.25
C LEU A 204 16.60 14.47 3.61
N VAL A 205 16.96 15.57 4.25
CA VAL A 205 18.35 15.87 4.68
C VAL A 205 18.63 15.46 6.13
N ARG A 206 17.59 15.06 6.87
CA ARG A 206 17.73 14.66 8.27
C ARG A 206 18.62 13.41 8.38
N PRO A 207 19.62 13.40 9.27
CA PRO A 207 20.49 12.24 9.45
C PRO A 207 19.71 11.05 9.99
N ALA A 208 20.25 9.84 9.78
CA ALA A 208 19.69 8.61 10.31
C ALA A 208 19.60 8.66 11.84
N GLN A 209 18.41 8.41 12.37
CA GLN A 209 18.13 8.39 13.81
C GLN A 209 17.18 7.25 14.15
N ALA A 210 17.13 6.89 15.43
CA ALA A 210 16.14 5.95 15.94
C ALA A 210 14.73 6.53 15.75
N SER A 211 13.81 5.71 15.27
CA SER A 211 12.46 6.15 15.00
C SER A 211 11.58 6.14 16.24
N PRO A 212 10.74 7.17 16.45
CA PRO A 212 9.77 7.16 17.52
C PRO A 212 8.79 5.97 17.43
N SER A 213 8.45 5.45 18.60
CA SER A 213 7.42 4.42 18.76
C SER A 213 6.01 4.97 18.56
N PHE A 214 5.04 4.07 18.34
CA PHE A 214 3.62 4.45 18.31
C PHE A 214 3.13 5.03 19.64
N GLU A 215 3.72 4.63 20.76
CA GLU A 215 3.37 5.22 22.06
C GLU A 215 3.79 6.69 22.12
N GLN A 216 5.01 7.00 21.68
CA GLN A 216 5.51 8.37 21.61
C GLN A 216 4.68 9.25 20.68
N TRP A 217 4.32 8.75 19.51
CA TRP A 217 3.40 9.46 18.60
C TRP A 217 2.01 9.65 19.20
N THR A 218 1.47 8.65 19.90
CA THR A 218 0.20 8.77 20.64
C THR A 218 0.29 9.86 21.69
N GLU A 219 1.39 9.90 22.44
CA GLU A 219 1.62 10.89 23.48
C GLU A 219 1.75 12.29 22.93
N HIS A 220 2.47 12.44 21.82
CA HIS A 220 2.62 13.70 21.12
C HIS A 220 1.28 14.31 20.73
N TYR A 221 0.46 13.57 20.00
CA TYR A 221 -0.84 14.09 19.54
C TYR A 221 -1.82 14.33 20.69
N ARG A 222 -1.78 13.50 21.73
CA ARG A 222 -2.57 13.69 22.95
C ARG A 222 -2.16 14.98 23.67
N SER A 223 -0.86 15.18 23.87
CA SER A 223 -0.29 16.38 24.50
C SER A 223 -0.57 17.63 23.66
N LEU A 224 -0.44 17.54 22.34
CA LEU A 224 -0.71 18.63 21.40
C LEU A 224 -2.17 19.08 21.48
N ALA A 225 -3.13 18.14 21.44
CA ALA A 225 -4.55 18.45 21.57
C ALA A 225 -4.87 19.11 22.92
N TYR A 226 -4.30 18.59 24.01
CA TYR A 226 -4.49 19.15 25.35
C TYR A 226 -3.95 20.57 25.47
N ARG A 227 -2.70 20.79 25.03
CA ARG A 227 -2.00 22.09 25.11
C ARG A 227 -2.71 23.20 24.35
N LEU A 228 -3.38 22.84 23.25
CA LEU A 228 -4.11 23.78 22.39
C LEU A 228 -5.61 23.86 22.71
N GLY A 229 -6.08 23.23 23.79
CA GLY A 229 -7.48 23.34 24.23
C GLY A 229 -8.49 22.49 23.46
N PHE A 230 -8.06 21.51 22.66
CA PHE A 230 -8.95 20.65 21.87
C PHE A 230 -9.49 19.45 22.68
N TYR A 231 -10.24 19.72 23.75
CA TYR A 231 -10.85 18.68 24.58
C TYR A 231 -12.31 18.97 24.94
N ARG A 232 -13.09 17.91 25.07
CA ARG A 232 -14.44 17.89 25.63
C ARG A 232 -14.41 17.25 27.01
N GLY A 233 -14.89 17.98 28.02
CA GLY A 233 -14.89 17.52 29.41
C GLY A 233 -13.47 17.29 29.95
N LYS A 234 -13.27 16.19 30.71
CA LYS A 234 -12.01 15.94 31.43
C LYS A 234 -10.91 15.24 30.62
N ALA A 235 -11.23 14.55 29.51
CA ALA A 235 -10.23 13.70 28.83
C ALA A 235 -10.47 13.36 27.34
N GLN A 236 -11.60 13.77 26.73
CA GLN A 236 -11.89 13.38 25.35
C GLN A 236 -11.38 14.44 24.38
N VAL A 237 -10.65 14.04 23.32
CA VAL A 237 -10.20 14.98 22.28
C VAL A 237 -11.41 15.50 21.47
N ASP A 238 -11.49 16.83 21.27
CA ASP A 238 -12.49 17.43 20.40
C ASP A 238 -12.09 17.30 18.92
N HIS A 239 -12.46 16.17 18.33
CA HIS A 239 -12.19 15.90 16.92
C HIS A 239 -12.89 16.88 15.96
N SER A 240 -14.03 17.45 16.34
CA SER A 240 -14.77 18.39 15.49
C SER A 240 -14.04 19.73 15.39
N ALA A 241 -13.51 20.23 16.51
CA ALA A 241 -12.75 21.47 16.56
C ALA A 241 -11.43 21.34 15.78
N ILE A 242 -10.74 20.20 15.90
CA ILE A 242 -9.54 19.89 15.10
C ILE A 242 -9.87 19.86 13.61
N LYS A 243 -10.94 19.17 13.21
CA LYS A 243 -11.40 19.10 11.81
C LYS A 243 -11.68 20.50 11.26
N ASN A 244 -12.40 21.34 11.99
CA ASN A 244 -12.69 22.71 11.59
C ASN A 244 -11.41 23.55 11.44
N LYS A 245 -10.45 23.39 12.35
CA LYS A 245 -9.15 24.08 12.25
C LYS A 245 -8.36 23.64 11.00
N VAL A 246 -8.33 22.34 10.69
CA VAL A 246 -7.72 21.83 9.46
C VAL A 246 -8.39 22.40 8.22
N LEU A 247 -9.72 22.39 8.16
CA LEU A 247 -10.48 22.92 7.01
C LEU A 247 -10.35 24.45 6.85
N LYS A 248 -10.06 25.18 7.93
CA LYS A 248 -9.81 26.62 7.88
C LYS A 248 -8.42 26.96 7.31
N VAL A 249 -7.43 26.13 7.60
CA VAL A 249 -6.03 26.38 7.18
C VAL A 249 -5.75 25.85 5.77
N TRP A 250 -6.35 24.72 5.41
CA TRP A 250 -6.06 24.02 4.17
C TRP A 250 -7.16 24.20 3.13
N PRO A 251 -6.83 24.64 1.89
CA PRO A 251 -7.81 24.68 0.81
C PRO A 251 -8.44 23.31 0.55
N ALA A 252 -9.76 23.26 0.47
CA ALA A 252 -10.49 22.00 0.26
C ALA A 252 -10.04 21.28 -1.03
N ALA A 253 -9.80 22.02 -2.12
CA ALA A 253 -9.31 21.46 -3.38
C ALA A 253 -7.96 20.73 -3.19
N TRP A 254 -7.05 21.30 -2.39
CA TRP A 254 -5.75 20.71 -2.11
C TRP A 254 -5.88 19.43 -1.27
N LEU A 255 -6.73 19.45 -0.25
CA LEU A 255 -7.04 18.27 0.57
C LEU A 255 -7.68 17.15 -0.27
N ILE A 256 -8.56 17.47 -1.22
CA ILE A 256 -9.15 16.47 -2.11
C ILE A 256 -8.09 15.87 -3.02
N LEU A 257 -7.27 16.71 -3.67
CA LEU A 257 -6.21 16.29 -4.58
C LEU A 257 -5.23 15.32 -3.90
N ASN A 258 -4.83 15.63 -2.67
CA ASN A 258 -3.91 14.82 -1.88
C ASN A 258 -4.58 13.73 -1.04
N ARG A 259 -5.89 13.47 -1.25
CA ARG A 259 -6.70 12.47 -0.54
C ARG A 259 -6.67 12.63 0.98
N LEU A 260 -6.67 13.85 1.48
CA LEU A 260 -6.61 14.21 2.90
C LEU A 260 -7.88 14.86 3.42
N MET A 261 -8.87 15.10 2.57
CA MET A 261 -10.19 15.63 2.98
C MET A 261 -10.78 14.76 4.10
N PRO A 262 -11.04 15.32 5.29
CA PRO A 262 -11.73 14.62 6.39
C PRO A 262 -13.14 14.21 5.99
N LEU A 263 -13.65 13.12 6.56
CA LEU A 263 -15.00 12.64 6.25
C LEU A 263 -16.05 13.59 6.83
N SER A 264 -17.16 13.78 6.12
CA SER A 264 -18.23 14.69 6.53
C SER A 264 -18.96 14.21 7.79
N SER A 265 -19.15 12.90 7.95
CA SER A 265 -19.84 12.30 9.08
C SER A 265 -18.97 12.17 10.34
N ASP A 266 -19.47 12.68 11.45
CA ASP A 266 -18.83 12.52 12.77
C ASP A 266 -18.95 11.09 13.33
N ILE A 267 -19.80 10.26 12.73
CA ILE A 267 -20.08 8.88 13.15
C ILE A 267 -19.04 7.89 12.58
N ASP A 268 -18.38 8.24 11.47
CA ASP A 268 -17.40 7.34 10.86
C ASP A 268 -16.09 7.32 11.65
N ASP A 269 -15.80 6.17 12.25
CA ASP A 269 -14.57 5.89 13.01
C ASP A 269 -13.35 5.63 12.11
N SER A 270 -13.53 5.52 10.80
CA SER A 270 -12.46 5.25 9.83
C SER A 270 -11.69 6.50 9.38
N ASP A 271 -12.11 7.70 9.81
CA ASP A 271 -11.42 8.96 9.46
C ASP A 271 -9.98 8.99 9.98
N TRP A 272 -9.04 9.21 9.06
CA TRP A 272 -7.62 9.27 9.37
C TRP A 272 -7.29 10.41 10.36
N LEU A 273 -8.02 11.54 10.27
CA LEU A 273 -7.79 12.69 11.13
C LEU A 273 -8.24 12.41 12.57
N LYS A 274 -9.28 11.61 12.77
CA LYS A 274 -9.62 11.12 14.12
C LYS A 274 -8.58 10.11 14.60
N ALA A 275 -8.18 9.19 13.71
CA ALA A 275 -7.27 8.10 14.04
C ALA A 275 -5.88 8.58 14.50
N ILE A 276 -5.35 9.68 13.94
CA ILE A 276 -4.03 10.22 14.32
C ILE A 276 -4.02 10.83 15.73
N PHE A 277 -5.17 11.26 16.27
CA PHE A 277 -5.27 11.72 17.66
C PHE A 277 -5.64 10.61 18.66
N ARG A 278 -5.91 9.40 18.16
CA ARG A 278 -6.19 8.22 18.98
C ARG A 278 -4.91 7.43 19.22
N LYS A 279 -5.03 6.33 19.97
CA LYS A 279 -3.93 5.38 20.16
C LYS A 279 -3.43 4.89 18.80
N HIS A 280 -2.16 5.18 18.49
CA HIS A 280 -1.53 4.74 17.27
C HIS A 280 -1.39 3.22 17.27
N ARG A 281 -1.98 2.60 16.25
CA ARG A 281 -1.87 1.15 15.98
C ARG A 281 -1.23 0.88 14.61
N LYS A 282 -0.98 1.94 13.85
CA LYS A 282 -0.41 1.95 12.52
C LYS A 282 0.39 3.24 12.32
N SER A 283 1.27 3.22 11.33
CA SER A 283 1.98 4.41 10.87
C SER A 283 1.05 5.33 10.08
N PHE A 284 1.27 6.64 10.22
CA PHE A 284 0.67 7.66 9.38
C PHE A 284 1.75 8.21 8.44
N ASN A 285 1.34 8.65 7.26
CA ASN A 285 2.26 9.19 6.26
C ASN A 285 2.75 10.59 6.67
N TYR A 286 3.99 10.95 6.33
CA TYR A 286 4.59 12.26 6.62
C TYR A 286 3.66 13.44 6.29
N LEU A 287 2.92 13.38 5.17
CA LEU A 287 2.07 14.49 4.77
C LEU A 287 0.81 14.60 5.64
N GLN A 288 0.33 13.51 6.24
CA GLN A 288 -0.70 13.55 7.28
C GLN A 288 -0.20 14.30 8.51
N HIS A 289 1.04 14.01 8.93
CA HIS A 289 1.68 14.72 10.03
C HIS A 289 1.85 16.21 9.69
N ILE A 290 2.38 16.55 8.52
CA ILE A 290 2.56 17.96 8.08
C ILE A 290 1.23 18.72 8.09
N VAL A 291 0.15 18.11 7.59
CA VAL A 291 -1.18 18.75 7.52
C VAL A 291 -1.70 19.10 8.91
N VAL A 292 -1.59 18.17 9.85
CA VAL A 292 -2.04 18.39 11.22
C VAL A 292 -1.17 19.43 11.92
N HIS A 293 0.16 19.30 11.81
CA HIS A 293 1.07 20.26 12.44
C HIS A 293 0.89 21.67 11.87
N GLN A 294 0.75 21.84 10.56
CA GLN A 294 0.48 23.15 9.96
C GLN A 294 -0.87 23.75 10.37
N ALA A 295 -1.88 22.90 10.60
CA ALA A 295 -3.19 23.39 11.01
C ALA A 295 -3.21 23.83 12.48
N LEU A 296 -2.48 23.11 13.34
CA LEU A 296 -2.55 23.28 14.79
C LEU A 296 -1.42 24.11 15.37
N LEU A 297 -0.23 24.06 14.75
CA LEU A 297 0.93 24.87 15.09
C LEU A 297 0.96 26.08 14.16
N ASP A 298 1.33 27.25 14.70
CA ASP A 298 1.45 28.48 13.95
C ASP A 298 2.53 28.39 12.85
N SER A 299 2.68 29.43 12.02
CA SER A 299 3.49 29.45 10.78
C SER A 299 5.02 29.26 10.93
N ARG A 300 5.54 28.92 12.11
CA ARG A 300 6.98 28.79 12.39
C ARG A 300 7.45 27.39 12.80
N TRP A 301 6.54 26.42 12.89
CA TRP A 301 6.94 25.07 13.29
C TRP A 301 7.88 24.42 12.26
N GLN A 302 8.74 23.50 12.72
CA GLN A 302 9.59 22.71 11.85
C GLN A 302 9.41 21.24 12.19
N ILE A 303 9.42 20.39 11.18
CA ILE A 303 9.23 18.96 11.37
C ILE A 303 10.36 18.32 12.18
N ASP A 304 11.57 18.89 12.13
CA ASP A 304 12.70 18.43 12.93
C ASP A 304 12.43 18.60 14.43
N ASP A 305 11.94 19.78 14.84
CA ASP A 305 11.60 20.09 16.22
C ASP A 305 10.50 19.15 16.74
N VAL A 306 9.51 18.86 15.89
CA VAL A 306 8.45 17.91 16.18
C VAL A 306 9.01 16.51 16.40
N LEU A 307 9.88 16.03 15.51
CA LEU A 307 10.47 14.70 15.64
C LEU A 307 11.34 14.60 16.89
N ASP A 308 12.10 15.63 17.23
CA ASP A 308 12.87 15.71 18.47
C ASP A 308 11.97 15.69 19.70
N GLU A 309 10.87 16.45 19.68
CA GLU A 309 9.86 16.45 20.75
C GLU A 309 9.24 15.06 20.94
N VAL A 310 8.82 14.42 19.84
CA VAL A 310 8.19 13.10 19.87
C VAL A 310 9.17 12.06 20.42
N SER A 311 10.43 12.11 20.00
CA SER A 311 11.48 11.17 20.42
C SER A 311 11.79 11.27 21.92
N ARG A 312 11.55 12.43 22.54
CA ARG A 312 11.72 12.66 23.98
C ARG A 312 10.50 12.25 24.81
N LYS A 313 9.35 11.92 24.20
CA LYS A 313 8.17 11.50 24.96
C LYS A 313 8.46 10.18 25.70
N PRO A 314 7.98 10.04 26.96
CA PRO A 314 8.22 8.84 27.73
C PRO A 314 7.48 7.66 27.10
N THR A 315 8.16 6.53 27.00
CA THR A 315 7.51 5.24 26.74
C THR A 315 7.18 4.60 28.09
N ARG A 316 5.93 4.16 28.31
CA ARG A 316 5.68 3.32 29.47
C ARG A 316 6.41 2.02 29.22
N LYS A 317 7.41 1.71 30.05
CA LYS A 317 7.92 0.34 30.16
C LYS A 317 6.70 -0.52 30.45
N THR A 318 6.27 -1.31 29.47
CA THR A 318 5.27 -2.34 29.71
C THR A 318 5.88 -3.20 30.81
N PRO A 319 5.27 -3.34 32.01
CA PRO A 319 5.81 -4.28 32.98
C PRO A 319 5.88 -5.63 32.28
N GLN A 320 7.07 -6.22 32.24
CA GLN A 320 7.24 -7.61 31.85
C GLN A 320 6.19 -8.38 32.62
N GLN A 321 5.42 -9.23 31.93
CA GLN A 321 4.51 -10.15 32.59
C GLN A 321 5.35 -11.01 33.53
N VAL A 322 5.41 -10.61 34.80
CA VAL A 322 5.85 -11.48 35.88
C VAL A 322 4.88 -12.65 35.81
N LYS A 323 5.38 -13.83 35.44
CA LYS A 323 4.66 -15.08 35.67
C LYS A 323 4.50 -15.19 37.17
N VAL A 324 3.38 -14.71 37.69
CA VAL A 324 2.98 -14.98 39.07
C VAL A 324 2.72 -16.48 39.12
N VAL A 325 3.66 -17.22 39.71
CA VAL A 325 3.44 -18.60 40.13
C VAL A 325 2.42 -18.51 41.26
N MET A 326 1.16 -18.82 40.95
CA MET A 326 0.09 -18.77 41.93
C MET A 326 0.03 -20.13 42.66
N GLN A 327 0.26 -20.10 43.97
CA GLN A 327 0.09 -21.26 44.83
C GLN A 327 -1.37 -21.71 44.83
N GLN A 328 -1.59 -23.01 44.71
CA GLN A 328 -2.90 -23.64 44.80
C GLN A 328 -3.36 -23.66 46.27
N SER A 329 -4.24 -22.74 46.65
CA SER A 329 -5.05 -22.87 47.86
C SER A 329 -6.44 -23.40 47.47
N SER A 330 -6.87 -24.47 48.11
CA SER A 330 -8.07 -25.28 47.86
C SER A 330 -9.39 -24.67 48.35
N SER A 331 -9.52 -23.34 48.38
CA SER A 331 -10.79 -22.65 48.65
C SER A 331 -11.20 -21.78 47.47
N GLN A 332 -12.48 -21.87 47.06
CA GLN A 332 -13.02 -21.05 45.98
C GLN A 332 -13.00 -19.58 46.41
N THR A 333 -12.59 -18.69 45.51
CA THR A 333 -12.58 -17.25 45.78
C THR A 333 -13.99 -16.66 45.69
N PRO A 334 -14.28 -15.53 46.39
CA PRO A 334 -15.61 -14.90 46.35
C PRO A 334 -16.07 -14.55 44.92
N ASP A 335 -15.14 -14.19 44.04
CA ASP A 335 -15.42 -13.93 42.63
C ASP A 335 -15.82 -15.22 41.88
N GLN A 336 -15.24 -16.38 42.22
CA GLN A 336 -15.62 -17.67 41.62
C GLN A 336 -17.03 -18.10 42.07
N GLU A 337 -17.36 -17.91 43.34
CA GLU A 337 -18.70 -18.18 43.89
C GLU A 337 -19.76 -17.29 43.22
N ALA A 338 -19.52 -15.98 43.15
CA ALA A 338 -20.42 -15.05 42.48
C ALA A 338 -20.61 -15.37 40.98
N TRP A 339 -19.59 -15.92 40.33
CA TRP A 339 -19.70 -16.35 38.93
C TRP A 339 -20.51 -17.64 38.78
N LEU A 340 -20.33 -18.62 39.67
CA LEU A 340 -21.14 -19.84 39.69
C LEU A 340 -22.62 -19.52 39.99
N GLU A 341 -22.89 -18.57 40.89
CA GLU A 341 -24.23 -18.08 41.17
C GLU A 341 -24.88 -17.47 39.92
N LEU A 342 -24.15 -16.65 39.16
CA LEU A 342 -24.65 -16.11 37.88
C LEU A 342 -24.91 -17.22 36.83
N LEU A 343 -24.11 -18.28 36.82
CA LEU A 343 -24.27 -19.40 35.90
C LEU A 343 -25.43 -20.33 36.27
N SER A 344 -25.88 -20.34 37.53
CA SER A 344 -27.07 -21.10 37.96
C SER A 344 -28.32 -20.67 37.17
N SER A 345 -28.48 -19.35 36.96
CA SER A 345 -29.65 -18.74 36.33
C SER A 345 -29.45 -18.33 34.86
N ARG A 346 -28.20 -18.20 34.38
CA ARG A 346 -27.91 -17.64 33.04
C ARG A 346 -26.85 -18.44 32.29
N GLN A 347 -26.88 -18.39 30.95
CA GLN A 347 -25.79 -18.96 30.16
C GLN A 347 -24.50 -18.10 30.27
N PRO A 348 -23.29 -18.70 30.10
CA PRO A 348 -22.02 -17.98 30.20
C PRO A 348 -21.93 -16.67 29.41
N LEU A 349 -22.53 -16.65 28.21
CA LEU A 349 -22.55 -15.46 27.35
C LEU A 349 -23.41 -14.33 27.93
N GLN A 350 -24.52 -14.68 28.60
CA GLN A 350 -25.42 -13.74 29.26
C GLN A 350 -24.89 -13.29 30.62
N ALA A 351 -24.29 -14.21 31.40
CA ALA A 351 -23.58 -13.90 32.64
C ALA A 351 -22.47 -12.86 32.39
N ARG A 352 -21.72 -13.02 31.29
CA ARG A 352 -20.67 -12.07 30.88
C ARG A 352 -21.20 -10.68 30.53
N LYS A 353 -22.38 -10.59 29.91
CA LYS A 353 -23.02 -9.31 29.62
C LYS A 353 -23.56 -8.64 30.88
N THR A 354 -24.02 -9.45 31.84
CA THR A 354 -24.60 -8.96 33.10
C THR A 354 -23.51 -8.39 34.02
N SER A 355 -22.38 -9.08 34.15
CA SER A 355 -21.27 -8.62 34.98
C SER A 355 -19.93 -8.71 34.23
N PRO A 356 -19.65 -7.75 33.30
CA PRO A 356 -18.43 -7.74 32.51
C PRO A 356 -17.18 -7.46 33.37
N ALA A 357 -17.35 -6.72 34.47
CA ALA A 357 -16.27 -6.44 35.42
C ALA A 357 -15.83 -7.71 36.16
N LEU A 358 -16.78 -8.52 36.66
CA LEU A 358 -16.50 -9.79 37.33
C LEU A 358 -15.82 -10.78 36.37
N TYR A 359 -16.33 -10.92 35.15
CA TYR A 359 -15.69 -11.73 34.10
C TYR A 359 -14.26 -11.28 33.83
N ALA A 360 -14.01 -9.96 33.73
CA ALA A 360 -12.68 -9.42 33.48
C ALA A 360 -11.72 -9.59 34.67
N ARG A 361 -12.21 -9.65 35.92
CA ARG A 361 -11.39 -9.99 37.09
C ARG A 361 -10.99 -11.46 37.04
N LEU A 362 -11.97 -12.37 36.91
CA LEU A 362 -11.75 -13.81 36.82
C LEU A 362 -10.89 -14.22 35.61
N TYR A 363 -11.04 -13.55 34.46
CA TYR A 363 -10.23 -13.84 33.29
C TYR A 363 -8.75 -13.47 33.49
N ARG A 364 -8.47 -12.49 34.35
CA ARG A 364 -7.09 -12.07 34.65
C ARG A 364 -6.46 -12.92 35.76
N SER A 365 -7.24 -13.35 36.76
CA SER A 365 -6.73 -14.10 37.91
C SER A 365 -6.85 -15.63 37.75
N HIS A 366 -7.94 -16.13 37.15
CA HIS A 366 -8.32 -17.55 37.09
C HIS A 366 -8.83 -17.95 35.70
N ARG A 367 -8.03 -17.64 34.66
CA ARG A 367 -8.42 -17.81 33.25
C ARG A 367 -8.84 -19.24 32.91
N ASP A 368 -8.04 -20.23 33.29
CA ASP A 368 -8.25 -21.62 32.87
C ASP A 368 -9.49 -22.21 33.56
N TRP A 369 -9.67 -21.94 34.86
CA TRP A 369 -10.90 -22.27 35.59
C TRP A 369 -12.14 -21.63 34.96
N LEU A 370 -12.08 -20.34 34.61
CA LEU A 370 -13.21 -19.62 34.02
C LEU A 370 -13.60 -20.19 32.65
N LEU A 371 -12.61 -20.57 31.83
CA LEU A 371 -12.86 -21.16 30.52
C LEU A 371 -13.44 -22.57 30.63
N ASP A 372 -12.92 -23.39 31.54
CA ASP A 372 -13.41 -24.74 31.82
C ASP A 372 -14.84 -24.73 32.37
N VAL A 373 -15.14 -23.90 33.39
CA VAL A 373 -16.49 -23.76 33.96
C VAL A 373 -17.49 -23.27 32.92
N ASN A 374 -17.14 -22.24 32.14
CA ASN A 374 -18.04 -21.74 31.09
C ASN A 374 -18.28 -22.79 29.99
N HIS A 375 -17.30 -23.63 29.70
CA HIS A 375 -17.44 -24.72 28.73
C HIS A 375 -18.42 -25.79 29.24
N ARG A 376 -18.28 -26.23 30.49
CA ARG A 376 -19.19 -27.21 31.12
C ARG A 376 -20.64 -26.71 31.16
N TYR A 377 -20.85 -25.48 31.64
CA TYR A 377 -22.19 -24.87 31.68
C TYR A 377 -22.76 -24.51 30.30
N ALA A 378 -21.91 -24.38 29.27
CA ALA A 378 -22.37 -24.21 27.89
C ALA A 378 -22.86 -25.54 27.29
N GLN A 379 -22.26 -26.67 27.68
CA GLN A 379 -22.70 -28.00 27.24
C GLN A 379 -24.02 -28.42 27.93
N ASP A 380 -24.18 -28.11 29.22
CA ASP A 380 -25.36 -28.53 30.01
C ASP A 380 -26.66 -27.79 29.63
N LYS A 381 -26.61 -26.67 28.89
CA LYS A 381 -27.79 -25.91 28.43
C LYS A 381 -27.86 -25.73 26.90
N ALA A 382 -27.04 -26.44 26.13
CA ALA A 382 -27.06 -26.43 24.67
C ALA A 382 -28.11 -27.40 24.08
N ASN A 383 -29.36 -27.27 24.50
CA ASN A 383 -30.51 -27.71 23.73
C ASN A 383 -31.65 -26.75 24.03
N HIS A 384 -31.84 -25.75 23.18
CA HIS A 384 -33.13 -25.25 22.69
C HIS A 384 -32.94 -23.90 21.95
N ASN A 385 -33.39 -23.88 20.70
CA ASN A 385 -33.66 -22.74 19.83
C ASN A 385 -32.47 -21.89 19.33
N VAL A 386 -31.75 -22.42 18.32
CA VAL A 386 -31.16 -21.57 17.27
C VAL A 386 -32.20 -21.42 16.15
N PRO A 387 -32.56 -20.20 15.69
CA PRO A 387 -33.49 -20.04 14.58
C PRO A 387 -32.93 -20.72 13.33
N ARG A 388 -33.69 -21.67 12.80
CA ARG A 388 -33.33 -22.51 11.64
C ARG A 388 -33.12 -21.61 10.42
N ILE A 389 -31.87 -21.54 9.94
CA ILE A 389 -31.54 -20.83 8.70
C ILE A 389 -32.28 -21.51 7.54
N ASP A 390 -33.12 -20.75 6.84
CA ASP A 390 -33.80 -21.21 5.63
C ASP A 390 -32.85 -21.18 4.44
N TRP A 391 -32.22 -22.33 4.19
CA TRP A 391 -31.25 -22.50 3.11
C TRP A 391 -31.89 -22.50 1.72
N ASP A 392 -33.15 -22.93 1.58
CA ASP A 392 -33.84 -22.92 0.29
C ASP A 392 -34.13 -21.49 -0.18
N LYS A 393 -34.60 -20.63 0.74
CA LYS A 393 -34.80 -19.21 0.43
C LYS A 393 -33.49 -18.53 0.00
N ARG A 394 -32.40 -18.76 0.74
CA ARG A 394 -31.08 -18.20 0.40
C ARG A 394 -30.57 -18.72 -0.94
N ASP A 395 -30.76 -20.00 -1.25
CA ASP A 395 -30.34 -20.59 -2.51
C ASP A 395 -31.06 -19.95 -3.71
N ARG A 396 -32.35 -19.61 -3.58
CA ARG A 396 -33.09 -18.86 -4.59
C ARG A 396 -32.58 -17.43 -4.77
N GLU A 397 -32.33 -16.72 -3.67
CA GLU A 397 -31.82 -15.35 -3.70
C GLU A 397 -30.42 -15.28 -4.37
N TYR A 398 -29.52 -16.20 -4.01
CA TYR A 398 -28.19 -16.27 -4.63
C TYR A 398 -28.25 -16.65 -6.09
N LEU A 399 -29.11 -17.60 -6.48
CA LEU A 399 -29.31 -17.94 -7.89
C LEU A 399 -29.79 -16.71 -8.69
N GLN A 400 -30.73 -15.92 -8.16
CA GLN A 400 -31.22 -14.72 -8.84
C GLN A 400 -30.11 -13.69 -9.02
N ALA A 401 -29.33 -13.41 -7.97
CA ALA A 401 -28.20 -12.50 -8.04
C ALA A 401 -27.12 -12.98 -9.03
N LEU A 402 -26.85 -14.29 -9.04
CA LEU A 402 -25.89 -14.89 -9.97
C LEU A 402 -26.33 -14.81 -11.44
N ARG A 403 -27.63 -14.98 -11.72
CA ARG A 403 -28.18 -14.78 -13.07
C ARG A 403 -27.98 -13.35 -13.55
N GLN A 404 -28.28 -12.36 -12.70
CA GLN A 404 -28.04 -10.94 -13.03
C GLN A 404 -26.56 -10.65 -13.27
N LEU A 405 -25.67 -11.20 -12.43
CA LEU A 405 -24.22 -11.07 -12.60
C LEU A 405 -23.75 -11.72 -13.91
N ALA A 406 -24.24 -12.89 -14.27
CA ALA A 406 -23.88 -13.54 -15.53
C ALA A 406 -24.37 -12.75 -16.75
N THR A 407 -25.58 -12.17 -16.71
CA THR A 407 -26.05 -11.27 -17.78
C THR A 407 -25.12 -10.08 -17.95
N PHE A 408 -24.73 -9.42 -16.84
CA PHE A 408 -23.81 -8.29 -16.86
C PHE A 408 -22.42 -8.68 -17.37
N LEU A 409 -21.88 -9.81 -16.88
CA LEU A 409 -20.57 -10.29 -17.30
C LEU A 409 -20.58 -10.73 -18.76
N ASN A 410 -21.66 -11.34 -19.27
CA ASN A 410 -21.76 -11.73 -20.68
C ASN A 410 -21.90 -10.53 -21.62
N ALA A 411 -22.42 -9.39 -21.15
CA ALA A 411 -22.48 -8.15 -21.93
C ALA A 411 -21.10 -7.52 -22.18
N ASN A 412 -20.11 -7.81 -21.33
CA ASN A 412 -18.74 -7.36 -21.52
C ASN A 412 -17.77 -8.56 -21.57
N GLN A 413 -17.28 -8.86 -22.78
CA GLN A 413 -16.32 -9.95 -22.97
C GLN A 413 -14.92 -9.64 -22.42
N GLN A 414 -14.65 -8.42 -21.96
CA GLN A 414 -13.38 -8.05 -21.34
C GLN A 414 -13.37 -8.35 -19.82
N GLY A 415 -12.16 -8.43 -19.26
CA GLY A 415 -11.98 -8.60 -17.81
C GLY A 415 -11.65 -10.03 -17.36
N PRO A 416 -11.59 -10.26 -16.04
CA PRO A 416 -11.02 -11.48 -15.46
C PRO A 416 -11.80 -12.75 -15.81
N ARG A 417 -11.19 -13.91 -15.58
CA ARG A 417 -11.83 -15.21 -15.73
C ARG A 417 -13.10 -15.31 -14.87
N ARG A 418 -14.21 -15.70 -15.48
CA ARG A 418 -15.51 -15.92 -14.82
C ARG A 418 -15.50 -17.26 -14.07
N SER A 419 -14.61 -17.41 -13.09
CA SER A 419 -14.47 -18.63 -12.29
C SER A 419 -15.48 -18.70 -11.14
N ARG A 420 -15.69 -19.90 -10.57
CA ARG A 420 -16.49 -20.11 -9.35
C ARG A 420 -16.13 -19.12 -8.25
N THR A 421 -14.84 -18.96 -7.98
CA THR A 421 -14.32 -18.01 -6.98
C THR A 421 -14.62 -16.55 -7.34
N ASN A 422 -14.61 -16.19 -8.63
CA ASN A 422 -14.94 -14.83 -9.08
C ASN A 422 -16.42 -14.51 -8.82
N TYR A 423 -17.33 -15.40 -9.21
CA TYR A 423 -18.76 -15.26 -8.92
C TYR A 423 -19.03 -15.15 -7.40
N LEU A 424 -18.41 -16.01 -6.59
CA LEU A 424 -18.58 -15.96 -5.13
C LEU A 424 -17.99 -14.69 -4.49
N LYS A 425 -16.92 -14.13 -5.05
CA LYS A 425 -16.37 -12.83 -4.62
C LYS A 425 -17.32 -11.68 -4.94
N LEU A 426 -17.92 -11.69 -6.13
CA LEU A 426 -18.89 -10.66 -6.55
C LEU A 426 -20.18 -10.67 -5.71
N LEU A 427 -20.53 -11.81 -5.12
CA LEU A 427 -21.64 -11.94 -4.16
C LEU A 427 -21.32 -11.41 -2.74
N GLY A 428 -20.07 -11.02 -2.45
CA GLY A 428 -19.68 -10.34 -1.21
C GLY A 428 -19.42 -11.22 0.03
N ASN A 429 -19.66 -12.54 -0.02
CA ASN A 429 -19.57 -13.43 1.15
C ASN A 429 -18.79 -14.73 0.89
N LEU A 430 -17.62 -14.65 0.23
CA LEU A 430 -16.82 -15.78 -0.24
C LEU A 430 -16.62 -16.90 0.81
N SER A 431 -16.11 -16.56 2.00
CA SER A 431 -15.76 -17.55 3.03
C SER A 431 -16.95 -18.29 3.63
N THR A 432 -18.11 -17.64 3.66
CA THR A 432 -19.34 -18.22 4.22
C THR A 432 -20.06 -19.06 3.17
N LEU A 433 -20.06 -18.60 1.91
CA LEU A 433 -20.67 -19.33 0.81
C LEU A 433 -19.89 -20.60 0.47
N GLU A 434 -18.55 -20.51 0.43
CA GLU A 434 -17.69 -21.65 0.08
C GLU A 434 -17.89 -22.84 1.01
N LYS A 435 -18.02 -22.58 2.32
CA LYS A 435 -18.24 -23.62 3.34
C LYS A 435 -19.65 -24.22 3.33
N ASN A 436 -20.64 -23.48 2.86
CA ASN A 436 -22.05 -23.88 2.90
C ASN A 436 -22.65 -24.21 1.53
N LEU A 437 -21.83 -24.31 0.48
CA LEU A 437 -22.28 -24.62 -0.90
C LEU A 437 -23.02 -25.97 -1.01
N HIS A 438 -22.73 -26.92 -0.12
CA HIS A 438 -23.45 -28.19 -0.05
C HIS A 438 -24.94 -28.02 0.32
N GLN A 439 -25.31 -26.90 0.96
CA GLN A 439 -26.68 -26.56 1.34
C GLN A 439 -27.37 -25.65 0.29
N LEU A 440 -26.68 -25.32 -0.81
CA LEU A 440 -27.13 -24.41 -1.86
C LEU A 440 -27.06 -25.11 -3.25
N PRO A 441 -27.89 -26.15 -3.51
CA PRO A 441 -27.79 -26.97 -4.70
C PRO A 441 -28.00 -26.18 -6.01
N ARG A 442 -28.93 -25.21 -6.05
CA ARG A 442 -29.20 -24.41 -7.25
C ARG A 442 -28.03 -23.47 -7.56
N THR A 443 -27.49 -22.82 -6.54
CA THR A 443 -26.30 -21.97 -6.63
C THR A 443 -25.09 -22.80 -7.09
N SER A 444 -24.89 -23.99 -6.53
CA SER A 444 -23.80 -24.88 -6.93
C SER A 444 -23.93 -25.32 -8.40
N ALA A 445 -25.12 -25.75 -8.83
CA ALA A 445 -25.38 -26.13 -10.22
C ALA A 445 -25.15 -24.97 -11.19
N PHE A 446 -25.59 -23.76 -10.84
CA PHE A 446 -25.33 -22.56 -11.64
C PHE A 446 -23.83 -22.30 -11.80
N LEU A 447 -23.07 -22.36 -10.71
CA LEU A 447 -21.62 -22.12 -10.73
C LEU A 447 -20.89 -23.16 -11.58
N VAL A 448 -21.32 -24.43 -11.56
CA VAL A 448 -20.75 -25.47 -12.44
C VAL A 448 -21.03 -25.16 -13.91
N ALA A 449 -22.26 -24.77 -14.25
CA ALA A 449 -22.66 -24.52 -15.63
C ALA A 449 -22.06 -23.22 -16.23
N ASN A 450 -21.81 -22.19 -15.41
CA ASN A 450 -21.44 -20.85 -15.90
C ASN A 450 -19.99 -20.46 -15.58
N SER A 451 -19.21 -21.32 -14.93
CA SER A 451 -17.80 -21.04 -14.65
C SER A 451 -16.92 -21.35 -15.86
N GLU A 452 -16.12 -20.37 -16.27
CA GLU A 452 -15.11 -20.58 -17.28
C GLU A 452 -13.97 -21.46 -16.75
N SER A 453 -13.58 -22.45 -17.55
CA SER A 453 -12.31 -23.14 -17.42
C SER A 453 -11.14 -22.25 -17.83
N VAL A 454 -9.91 -22.68 -17.51
CA VAL A 454 -8.69 -22.00 -17.96
C VAL A 454 -8.61 -21.90 -19.49
N PRO A 455 -8.77 -22.99 -20.28
CA PRO A 455 -8.73 -22.89 -21.74
C PRO A 455 -9.83 -21.99 -22.32
N GLN A 456 -11.07 -22.06 -21.83
CA GLN A 456 -12.15 -21.17 -22.29
C GLN A 456 -11.83 -19.69 -22.08
N TYR A 457 -11.20 -19.35 -20.95
CA TYR A 457 -10.76 -17.98 -20.69
C TYR A 457 -9.57 -17.54 -21.57
N GLN A 458 -8.66 -18.46 -21.90
CA GLN A 458 -7.59 -18.17 -22.86
C GLN A 458 -8.17 -17.92 -24.25
N ILE A 459 -9.12 -18.74 -24.71
CA ILE A 459 -9.85 -18.59 -25.97
C ILE A 459 -10.59 -17.24 -26.03
N ARG A 460 -11.35 -16.87 -25.00
CA ARG A 460 -12.04 -15.56 -24.95
C ARG A 460 -11.06 -14.39 -25.09
N ARG A 461 -9.89 -14.46 -24.46
CA ARG A 461 -8.86 -13.41 -24.58
C ARG A 461 -8.23 -13.36 -25.97
N LEU A 462 -8.04 -14.51 -26.62
CA LEU A 462 -7.60 -14.58 -28.02
C LEU A 462 -8.64 -13.95 -28.95
N GLN A 463 -9.92 -14.29 -28.78
CA GLN A 463 -11.02 -13.73 -29.56
C GLN A 463 -11.09 -12.21 -29.40
N ASN A 464 -11.09 -11.70 -28.17
CA ASN A 464 -11.08 -10.25 -27.93
C ASN A 464 -9.88 -9.57 -28.59
N ALA A 465 -8.68 -10.14 -28.43
CA ALA A 465 -7.46 -9.59 -29.02
C ALA A 465 -7.49 -9.60 -30.55
N TYR A 466 -8.12 -10.62 -31.14
CA TYR A 466 -8.33 -10.73 -32.57
C TYR A 466 -9.31 -9.67 -33.06
N ASP A 467 -10.50 -9.58 -32.45
CA ASP A 467 -11.53 -8.59 -32.79
C ASP A 467 -11.00 -7.14 -32.68
N ASP A 468 -10.21 -6.84 -31.65
CA ASP A 468 -9.56 -5.54 -31.48
C ASP A 468 -8.52 -5.24 -32.59
N LEU A 469 -7.80 -6.27 -33.07
CA LEU A 469 -6.72 -6.11 -34.04
C LEU A 469 -7.21 -6.12 -35.49
N ARG A 470 -8.36 -6.72 -35.80
CA ARG A 470 -8.95 -6.70 -37.15
C ARG A 470 -9.30 -5.30 -37.66
N VAL A 471 -9.45 -4.33 -36.76
CA VAL A 471 -9.66 -2.92 -37.12
C VAL A 471 -8.40 -2.30 -37.75
N LEU A 472 -7.22 -2.84 -37.44
CA LEU A 472 -5.92 -2.28 -37.83
C LEU A 472 -5.13 -3.14 -38.82
N PHE A 473 -5.43 -4.44 -38.88
CA PHE A 473 -4.74 -5.40 -39.71
C PHE A 473 -5.77 -6.32 -40.36
N ASP A 474 -5.67 -6.51 -41.69
CA ASP A 474 -6.48 -7.51 -42.39
C ASP A 474 -6.23 -8.91 -41.80
N SER A 475 -4.95 -9.20 -41.49
CA SER A 475 -4.52 -10.43 -40.81
C SER A 475 -3.60 -10.10 -39.63
N PRO A 476 -4.10 -10.17 -38.38
CA PRO A 476 -3.29 -9.89 -37.20
C PRO A 476 -2.14 -10.90 -37.01
N PRO A 477 -0.87 -10.45 -36.91
CA PRO A 477 0.25 -11.37 -36.75
C PRO A 477 0.21 -12.08 -35.38
N ARG A 478 0.50 -13.40 -35.38
CA ARG A 478 0.45 -14.30 -34.21
C ARG A 478 1.07 -13.72 -32.93
N TRP A 479 2.28 -13.17 -33.02
CA TRP A 479 2.98 -12.60 -31.87
C TRP A 479 2.22 -11.42 -31.23
N ARG A 480 1.47 -10.66 -32.03
CA ARG A 480 0.71 -9.48 -31.59
C ARG A 480 -0.63 -9.89 -30.98
N LEU A 481 -1.27 -10.94 -31.51
CA LEU A 481 -2.44 -11.58 -30.89
C LEU A 481 -2.11 -12.09 -29.48
N LEU A 482 -1.01 -12.84 -29.33
CA LEU A 482 -0.56 -13.34 -28.04
C LEU A 482 -0.26 -12.22 -27.05
N ARG A 483 0.41 -11.16 -27.51
CA ARG A 483 0.75 -10.00 -26.68
C ARG A 483 -0.51 -9.25 -26.22
N ASN A 484 -1.47 -9.02 -27.10
CA ASN A 484 -2.71 -8.32 -26.77
C ASN A 484 -3.64 -9.18 -25.88
N ALA A 485 -3.67 -10.49 -26.08
CA ALA A 485 -4.40 -11.42 -25.22
C ALA A 485 -3.74 -11.64 -23.84
N GLY A 486 -2.49 -11.18 -23.66
CA GLY A 486 -1.70 -11.41 -22.45
C GLY A 486 -1.45 -12.89 -22.20
N LEU A 487 -1.10 -13.62 -23.27
CA LEU A 487 -0.82 -15.06 -23.26
C LEU A 487 0.63 -15.33 -23.66
N SER A 488 1.20 -16.42 -23.13
CA SER A 488 2.49 -16.96 -23.55
C SER A 488 2.29 -18.36 -24.12
N GLU A 489 3.12 -18.76 -25.08
CA GLU A 489 2.98 -20.06 -25.75
C GLU A 489 3.23 -21.24 -24.80
N GLU A 490 4.11 -21.05 -23.80
CA GLU A 490 4.48 -22.10 -22.83
C GLU A 490 3.36 -22.38 -21.82
N ARG A 491 2.50 -21.40 -21.54
CA ARG A 491 1.42 -21.49 -20.54
C ARG A 491 0.04 -21.65 -21.18
N MET A 492 -0.01 -21.77 -22.50
CA MET A 492 -1.24 -21.98 -23.26
C MET A 492 -1.70 -23.43 -23.14
N MET A 493 -2.98 -23.61 -22.83
CA MET A 493 -3.60 -24.93 -22.79
C MET A 493 -3.91 -25.40 -24.22
N GLU A 494 -3.87 -26.70 -24.45
CA GLU A 494 -4.02 -27.31 -25.78
C GLU A 494 -5.27 -26.83 -26.56
N PRO A 495 -6.48 -26.71 -25.97
CA PRO A 495 -7.64 -26.20 -26.71
C PRO A 495 -7.49 -24.74 -27.16
N ALA A 496 -6.78 -23.91 -26.38
CA ALA A 496 -6.51 -22.52 -26.76
C ALA A 496 -5.41 -22.43 -27.83
N ARG A 497 -4.47 -23.39 -27.84
CA ARG A 497 -3.43 -23.51 -28.87
C ARG A 497 -4.02 -23.88 -30.23
N GLN A 498 -4.85 -24.92 -30.27
CA GLN A 498 -5.58 -25.31 -31.48
C GLN A 498 -6.47 -24.18 -32.00
N TYR A 499 -7.11 -23.44 -31.09
CA TYR A 499 -7.90 -22.27 -31.47
C TYR A 499 -7.06 -21.14 -32.08
N LEU A 500 -5.88 -20.85 -31.51
CA LEU A 500 -4.94 -19.88 -32.07
C LEU A 500 -4.41 -20.32 -33.43
N GLU A 501 -4.10 -21.61 -33.61
CA GLU A 501 -3.65 -22.17 -34.89
C GLU A 501 -4.73 -22.02 -35.94
N ASN A 502 -5.98 -22.39 -35.66
CA ASN A 502 -7.10 -22.18 -36.57
C ASN A 502 -7.30 -20.70 -36.93
N LEU A 503 -7.15 -19.78 -35.97
CA LEU A 503 -7.27 -18.33 -36.23
C LEU A 503 -6.17 -17.79 -37.16
N VAL A 504 -5.02 -18.45 -37.25
CA VAL A 504 -3.86 -18.03 -38.05
C VAL A 504 -3.76 -18.82 -39.37
N ASP A 505 -4.23 -20.07 -39.38
CA ASP A 505 -4.18 -20.98 -40.54
C ASP A 505 -5.38 -20.83 -41.48
N THR A 506 -6.57 -20.43 -41.00
CA THR A 506 -7.78 -20.26 -41.86
C THR A 506 -7.65 -19.19 -42.95
N GLU A 507 -6.59 -18.38 -42.96
CA GLU A 507 -6.32 -17.43 -44.05
C GLU A 507 -5.18 -17.85 -45.01
N HIS A 508 -4.41 -18.91 -44.70
CA HIS A 508 -3.44 -19.45 -45.66
C HIS A 508 -4.09 -20.22 -46.81
N GLU A 509 -5.36 -20.64 -46.67
CA GLU A 509 -6.13 -21.26 -47.75
C GLU A 509 -6.79 -20.24 -48.71
N VAL A 510 -7.07 -19.00 -48.27
CA VAL A 510 -7.72 -17.99 -49.13
C VAL A 510 -6.74 -17.36 -50.14
N GLN A 511 -5.43 -17.42 -49.90
CA GLN A 511 -4.41 -16.94 -50.84
C GLN A 511 -3.97 -17.97 -51.90
N ARG A 512 -4.41 -19.23 -51.82
CA ARG A 512 -4.10 -20.26 -52.84
C ARG A 512 -5.15 -20.43 -53.95
N CYS A 513 -6.35 -19.84 -53.82
CA CYS A 513 -7.38 -19.87 -54.87
C CYS A 513 -7.43 -18.60 -55.75
N ARG A 514 -6.43 -17.72 -55.67
CA ARG A 514 -6.23 -16.61 -56.62
C ARG A 514 -4.81 -16.66 -57.18
N LYS A 515 -4.52 -17.66 -57.98
CA LYS A 515 -3.48 -17.62 -59.02
C LYS A 515 -3.97 -18.34 -60.25
#